data_AF-A0A850HWK8-F1
#
_entry.id   AF-A0A850HWK8-F1
#
_cell.length_a   1.000
_cell.length_b   1.000
_cell.length_c   1.000
_cell.angle_alpha   90.00
_cell.angle_beta   90.00
_cell.angle_gamma   90.00
#
_symmetry.space_group_name_H-M   'P 1'
#
loop_
_entity.id
_entity.type
_entity.pdbx_description
1 polymer ?
#
loop_
_entity_poly.entity_id
_entity_poly.type
_entity_poly.pdbx_seq_one_letter_code
_entity_poly.pdbx_strand_id
1 'polypeptide(L)' 'MRFYQVHRLAEGGQSAGYEYFTSKRAADRAVSDWRDDDLEQIANVEPIDITPTRAGILLALNTYTT' A
#
# COMPACT_ATOMS: atom_id res chain seq x y z
N MET A 1 2.65 9.90 -11.94
CA MET A 1 3.39 8.72 -11.46
C MET A 1 2.41 7.90 -10.64
N ARG A 2 2.38 6.58 -10.83
CA ARG A 2 1.46 5.70 -10.10
C ARG A 2 2.23 4.82 -9.12
N PHE A 3 1.74 4.76 -7.91
CA PHE A 3 2.18 3.87 -6.85
C PHE A 3 1.01 3.02 -6.39
N TYR A 4 1.29 1.99 -5.61
CA TYR A 4 0.31 1.07 -5.05
C TYR A 4 0.59 0.99 -3.57
N GLN A 5 -0.39 1.34 -2.76
CA GLN A 5 -0.36 1.15 -1.32
C GLN A 5 -1.00 -0.18 -1.01
N VAL A 6 -0.36 -0.98 -0.16
CA VAL A 6 -0.95 -2.18 0.40
C VAL A 6 -1.21 -1.93 1.87
N HIS A 7 -2.48 -1.97 2.24
CA HIS A 7 -2.90 -1.91 3.64
C HIS A 7 -2.85 -3.30 4.23
N ARG A 8 -1.99 -3.51 5.23
CA ARG A 8 -1.90 -4.77 5.96
C ARG A 8 -2.87 -4.73 7.14
N LEU A 9 -3.75 -5.73 7.24
CA LEU A 9 -4.59 -5.92 8.43
C LEU A 9 -4.04 -7.09 9.26
N ALA A 10 -4.11 -6.98 10.58
CA ALA A 10 -3.88 -8.05 11.53
C ALA A 10 -5.19 -8.84 11.76
N GLU A 11 -5.06 -9.98 12.43
CA GLU A 11 -6.19 -10.77 12.91
C GLU A 11 -7.18 -9.89 13.69
N GLY A 12 -8.48 -10.01 13.39
CA GLY A 12 -9.51 -9.13 13.94
C GLY A 12 -9.68 -7.78 13.22
N GLY A 13 -9.05 -7.58 12.06
CA GLY A 13 -9.26 -6.41 11.19
C GLY A 13 -8.57 -5.13 11.66
N GLN A 14 -7.65 -5.23 12.61
CA GLN A 14 -6.86 -4.08 13.07
C GLN A 14 -5.81 -3.72 12.02
N SER A 15 -5.53 -2.43 11.86
CA SER A 15 -4.47 -1.98 10.95
C SER A 15 -3.09 -2.41 11.45
N ALA A 16 -2.35 -3.16 10.63
CA ALA A 16 -0.97 -3.58 10.88
C ALA A 16 0.06 -2.69 10.14
N GLY A 17 -0.40 -1.71 9.36
CA GLY A 17 0.44 -0.73 8.67
C GLY A 17 0.26 -0.72 7.15
N TYR A 18 1.07 0.09 6.48
CA TYR A 18 1.04 0.27 5.03
C TYR A 18 2.41 0.01 4.41
N GLU A 19 2.42 -0.62 3.24
CA GLU A 19 3.59 -0.76 2.39
C GLU A 19 3.32 -0.16 1.01
N TYR A 20 4.36 0.39 0.37
CA TYR A 20 4.23 1.12 -0.90
C TYR A 20 5.07 0.47 -2.00
N PHE A 21 4.46 0.31 -3.18
CA PHE A 21 5.05 -0.35 -4.33
C PHE A 21 4.94 0.53 -5.58
N THR A 22 5.92 0.43 -6.47
CA THR A 22 5.93 1.15 -7.76
C THR A 22 5.19 0.41 -8.88
N SER A 23 4.77 -0.84 -8.65
CA SER A 23 4.04 -1.65 -9.64
C SER A 23 2.95 -2.48 -8.99
N LYS A 24 1.83 -2.66 -9.71
CA LYS A 24 0.69 -3.46 -9.23
C LYS A 24 1.11 -4.91 -8.98
N ARG A 25 1.91 -5.46 -9.89
CA ARG A 25 2.41 -6.84 -9.80
C ARG A 25 3.22 -7.08 -8.52
N ALA A 26 4.03 -6.12 -8.09
CA ALA A 26 4.80 -6.24 -6.86
C ALA A 26 3.88 -6.18 -5.62
N ALA A 27 2.89 -5.29 -5.62
CA ALA A 27 1.88 -5.21 -4.57
C ALA A 27 1.06 -6.50 -4.47
N ASP A 28 0.56 -7.02 -5.60
CA ASP A 28 -0.23 -8.26 -5.65
C ASP A 28 0.58 -9.48 -5.16
N ARG A 29 1.88 -9.53 -5.48
CA ARG A 29 2.77 -10.58 -4.98
C ARG A 29 2.94 -10.47 -3.46
N ALA A 30 3.21 -9.28 -2.93
CA ALA A 30 3.36 -9.09 -1.49
C ALA A 30 2.10 -9.54 -0.72
N VAL A 31 0.91 -9.22 -1.25
CA VAL A 31 -0.37 -9.70 -0.69
C VAL A 31 -0.47 -11.22 -0.71
N SER A 32 -0.06 -11.87 -1.80
CA SER A 32 -0.07 -13.34 -1.89
C SER A 32 0.86 -13.95 -0.85
N ASP A 33 2.09 -13.45 -0.76
CA ASP A 33 3.11 -13.97 0.15
C ASP A 33 2.64 -13.85 1.62
N TRP A 34 1.96 -12.76 2.00
CA TRP A 34 1.44 -12.60 3.36
C TRP A 34 0.24 -13.49 3.69
N ARG A 35 -0.57 -13.84 2.68
CA ARG A 35 -1.70 -14.77 2.86
C ARG A 35 -1.23 -16.21 3.05
N ASP A 36 -0.10 -16.56 2.45
CA ASP A 36 0.49 -17.91 2.56
C ASP A 36 1.18 -18.14 3.92
N ASP A 37 1.58 -17.08 4.63
CA ASP A 37 2.20 -17.12 5.97
C ASP A 37 1.22 -17.38 7.15
N ASP A 38 0.01 -17.91 6.88
CA ASP A 38 -0.97 -18.40 7.88
C ASP A 38 -1.50 -17.38 8.91
N LEU A 39 -1.27 -16.09 8.67
CA LEU A 39 -1.89 -15.02 9.44
C LEU A 39 -3.11 -14.54 8.65
N GLU A 40 -4.29 -14.42 9.29
CA GLU A 40 -5.54 -13.88 8.71
C GLU A 40 -5.42 -12.39 8.32
N GLN A 41 -4.44 -12.07 7.47
CA GLN A 41 -4.10 -10.72 7.06
C GLN A 41 -4.81 -10.43 5.76
N ILE A 42 -5.97 -9.79 5.89
CA ILE A 42 -6.65 -9.21 4.75
C ILE A 42 -5.82 -8.01 4.30
N ALA A 43 -5.31 -8.03 3.08
CA ALA A 43 -4.55 -6.93 2.52
C ALA A 43 -5.27 -6.31 1.33
N ASN A 44 -5.44 -4.98 1.37
CA ASN A 44 -6.09 -4.23 0.31
C ASN A 44 -5.05 -3.45 -0.50
N VAL A 45 -5.12 -3.55 -1.83
CA VAL A 45 -4.24 -2.83 -2.75
C VAL A 45 -4.97 -1.60 -3.30
N GLU A 46 -4.47 -0.41 -3.02
CA GLU A 46 -5.02 0.86 -3.48
C GLU A 46 -4.04 1.58 -4.41
N PRO A 47 -4.47 2.03 -5.61
CA PRO A 47 -3.62 2.82 -6.48
C PRO A 47 -3.55 4.28 -6.01
N ILE A 48 -2.33 4.84 -6.01
CA ILE A 48 -2.06 6.25 -5.70
C ILE A 48 -1.49 6.92 -6.96
N ASP A 49 -2.19 7.93 -7.47
CA ASP A 49 -1.73 8.74 -8.59
C ASP A 49 -1.16 10.08 -8.12
N ILE A 50 0.15 10.27 -8.34
CA ILE A 50 0.87 11.50 -8.01
C ILE A 50 1.16 12.28 -9.28
N THR A 51 0.67 13.52 -9.34
CA THR A 51 1.05 14.45 -10.41
C THR A 51 2.54 14.77 -10.30
N PRO A 52 3.35 14.62 -11.37
CA PRO A 52 4.81 14.75 -11.33
C PRO A 52 5.25 16.23 -11.33
N THR A 53 4.61 17.05 -10.50
CA THR A 53 4.97 18.44 -10.25
C THR A 53 5.45 18.58 -8.81
N ARG A 54 6.23 19.63 -8.51
CA ARG A 54 6.69 19.90 -7.13
C ARG A 54 5.53 19.96 -6.14
N ALA A 55 4.44 20.64 -6.51
CA ALA A 55 3.23 20.71 -5.70
C ALA A 55 2.55 19.35 -5.52
N GLY A 56 2.47 18.53 -6.58
CA GLY A 56 1.88 17.19 -6.51
C GLY A 56 2.67 16.24 -5.61
N ILE A 57 4.00 16.28 -5.68
CA ILE A 57 4.87 15.49 -4.81
C ILE A 57 4.73 15.94 -3.34
N LEU A 58 4.73 17.25 -3.08
CA LEU A 58 4.55 17.78 -1.72
C LEU A 58 3.20 17.40 -1.11
N LEU A 59 2.13 17.45 -1.91
CA LEU A 59 0.80 17.01 -1.49
C LEU A 59 0.82 15.53 -1.12
N ALA A 60 1.37 14.67 -1.98
CA ALA A 60 1.45 13.24 -1.72
C ALA A 60 2.27 12.92 -0.46
N LEU A 61 3.41 13.59 -0.26
CA LEU A 61 4.18 13.43 0.98
C LEU A 61 3.33 13.80 2.19
N ASN A 62 2.62 14.93 2.18
CA ASN A 62 1.79 15.34 3.31
C ASN A 62 0.59 14.40 3.57
N THR A 63 0.06 13.76 2.52
CA THR A 63 -1.08 12.85 2.62
C THR A 63 -0.70 11.44 3.11
N TYR A 64 0.50 10.94 2.77
CA TYR A 64 0.86 9.52 2.96
C TYR A 64 2.02 9.28 3.95
N THR A 65 2.54 10.31 4.64
CA THR A 65 3.61 10.17 5.64
C THR A 65 3.16 9.73 7.05
N THR A 66 1.88 9.44 7.27
CA THR A 66 1.34 9.05 8.59
C THR A 66 1.13 7.56 8.75
#